data_AF-A0A8C2BY81-F1
#
_entry.id   AF-A0A8C2BY81-F1
#
_cell.length_a   1.000
_cell.length_b   1.000
_cell.length_c   1.000
_cell.angle_alpha   90.00
_cell.angle_beta   90.00
_cell.angle_gamma   90.00
#
_symmetry.space_group_name_H-M   'P 1'
#
loop_
_entity.id
_entity.type
_entity.pdbx_description
1 polymer ?
#
loop_
_entity_poly.entity_id
_entity_poly.type
_entity_poly.pdbx_seq_one_letter_code
_entity_poly.pdbx_strand_id
1 'polypeptide(L)'
;MLLWLTDLFHVSKKKNCIFITLRCRTPDGLICSGRGECECGICICQVTERGTFYGPRCECHDWICPTYDGKTCGDHGICKCGKCFCDENWFGESCQYQEECSLSSKTSKDLCRTAQGVVCSNAGTCHCGSCMCHNPDGKSLISGRYCECDDSECLDEDSGEVCGGHGKCYCGNCYCSAGWHGDKCEFQCDISPWESKRRCTSPDGKICSNRGTCVCGECTCYDVDPSGDWGDIHGETCECDERSCHVMYDRYSDDFCSGHGQCNCGRCDCKEGWAGKKCDHPLSCSLSVEASQKRCRGTSSLYSNCDCNKTGNLTGNLIYLTSS
;
A
#
# COMPACT_ATOMS: atom_id res chain seq x y z
N MET A 1 37.98 0.93 58.50
CA MET A 1 37.70 1.92 57.45
C MET A 1 38.27 1.39 56.13
N LEU A 2 37.63 0.36 55.54
CA LEU A 2 38.09 -0.28 54.29
C LEU A 2 36.98 -1.16 53.71
N LEU A 3 35.82 -0.58 53.40
CA LEU A 3 34.75 -1.23 52.63
C LEU A 3 33.93 -0.17 51.86
N TRP A 4 34.58 0.71 51.08
CA TRP A 4 33.88 1.68 50.21
C TRP A 4 34.65 2.05 48.93
N LEU A 5 35.54 1.19 48.42
CA LEU A 5 36.36 1.52 47.24
C LEU A 5 36.21 0.55 46.04
N THR A 6 35.42 -0.51 46.14
CA THR A 6 35.23 -1.47 45.02
C THR A 6 34.07 -1.12 44.07
N ASP A 7 33.11 -0.28 44.50
CA ASP A 7 31.92 0.03 43.70
C ASP A 7 32.08 1.21 42.73
N LEU A 8 33.08 2.08 42.92
CA LEU A 8 33.32 3.22 42.02
C LEU A 8 34.04 2.86 40.72
N PHE A 9 34.79 1.75 40.67
CA PHE A 9 35.45 1.30 39.44
C PHE A 9 34.48 0.62 38.45
N HIS A 10 33.44 -0.07 38.93
CA HIS A 10 32.42 -0.69 38.07
C HIS A 10 31.43 0.33 37.47
N VAL A 11 31.14 1.42 38.19
CA VAL A 11 30.23 2.48 37.70
C VAL A 11 30.90 3.38 36.65
N SER A 12 32.22 3.61 36.75
CA SER A 12 32.94 4.47 35.81
C SER A 12 33.10 3.84 34.41
N LYS A 13 33.19 2.50 34.30
CA LYS A 13 33.20 1.82 32.99
C LYS A 13 31.82 1.78 32.31
N LYS A 14 30.72 1.68 33.07
CA LYS A 14 29.35 1.69 32.51
C LYS A 14 28.94 3.06 31.95
N LYS A 15 29.39 4.17 32.56
CA LYS A 15 29.04 5.54 32.12
C LYS A 15 29.66 5.93 30.77
N ASN A 16 30.80 5.34 30.39
CA ASN A 16 31.42 5.56 29.08
C ASN A 16 30.83 4.72 27.94
N CYS A 17 29.99 3.72 28.21
CA CYS A 17 29.42 2.86 27.16
C CYS A 17 28.07 3.33 26.64
N ILE A 18 27.39 4.23 27.35
CA ILE A 18 26.06 4.77 26.96
C ILE A 18 26.14 5.55 25.63
N PHE A 19 27.28 6.20 25.34
CA PHE A 19 27.47 6.96 24.09
C PHE A 19 27.93 6.12 22.89
N ILE A 20 28.21 4.82 23.08
CA ILE A 20 28.81 3.96 22.05
C ILE A 20 27.78 2.97 21.47
N THR A 21 26.60 2.85 22.08
CA THR A 21 25.50 1.99 21.59
C THR A 21 24.98 2.39 20.21
N LEU A 22 25.17 3.64 19.77
CA LEU A 22 24.91 4.04 18.38
C LEU A 22 25.73 3.23 17.36
N ARG A 23 26.93 2.73 17.71
CA ARG A 23 27.75 1.93 16.78
C ARG A 23 27.13 0.58 16.45
N CYS A 24 26.36 0.04 17.40
CA CYS A 24 25.61 -1.21 17.24
C CYS A 24 24.29 -1.03 16.50
N ARG A 25 23.87 0.22 16.24
CA ARG A 25 22.61 0.50 15.57
C ARG A 25 22.76 0.30 14.06
N THR A 26 21.82 -0.42 13.48
CA THR A 26 21.73 -0.67 12.04
C THR A 26 20.85 0.40 11.36
N PRO A 27 20.89 0.54 10.01
CA PRO A 27 20.14 1.57 9.28
C PRO A 27 18.61 1.50 9.48
N ASP A 28 18.09 0.29 9.67
CA ASP A 28 16.70 -0.04 10.05
C ASP A 28 16.39 0.23 11.54
N GLY A 29 17.34 0.79 12.29
CA GLY A 29 17.15 1.27 13.65
C GLY A 29 17.30 0.19 14.74
N LEU A 30 17.52 -1.07 14.38
CA LEU A 30 17.73 -2.19 15.30
C LEU A 30 19.11 -2.12 15.97
N ILE A 31 19.23 -2.68 17.17
CA ILE A 31 20.51 -2.87 17.85
C ILE A 31 21.00 -4.28 17.55
N CYS A 32 22.21 -4.42 17.00
CA CYS A 32 22.81 -5.70 16.63
C CYS A 32 21.86 -6.56 15.76
N SER A 33 21.23 -5.93 14.76
CA SER A 33 20.24 -6.55 13.87
C SER A 33 19.07 -7.24 14.59
N GLY A 34 18.80 -6.89 15.85
CA GLY A 34 17.78 -7.52 16.70
C GLY A 34 18.14 -8.92 17.18
N ARG A 35 19.40 -9.35 17.00
CA ARG A 35 19.88 -10.73 17.22
C ARG A 35 21.06 -10.80 18.18
N GLY A 36 21.30 -9.74 18.93
CA GLY A 36 22.41 -9.63 19.86
C GLY A 36 22.25 -8.48 20.82
N GLU A 37 23.15 -8.43 21.80
CA GLU A 37 23.21 -7.36 22.78
C GLU A 37 24.41 -6.45 22.48
N CYS A 38 24.24 -5.14 22.63
CA CYS A 38 25.32 -4.19 22.42
C CYS A 38 26.08 -3.94 23.72
N GLU A 39 27.32 -4.42 23.78
CA GLU A 39 28.24 -4.14 24.88
C GLU A 39 29.29 -3.12 24.42
N CYS A 40 29.13 -1.87 24.86
CA CYS A 40 30.13 -0.81 24.66
C CYS A 40 30.50 -0.55 23.18
N GLY A 41 29.53 -0.67 22.26
CA GLY A 41 29.74 -0.45 20.83
C GLY A 41 30.17 -1.68 20.03
N ILE A 42 30.22 -2.84 20.68
CA ILE A 42 30.47 -4.14 20.06
C ILE A 42 29.20 -4.97 20.23
N CYS A 43 28.76 -5.60 19.14
CA CYS A 43 27.63 -6.52 19.20
C CYS A 43 28.07 -7.91 19.67
N ILE A 44 27.39 -8.40 20.69
CA ILE A 44 27.51 -9.76 21.20
C ILE A 44 26.30 -10.54 20.65
N CYS A 45 26.55 -11.35 19.62
CA CYS A 45 25.48 -12.09 18.95
C CYS A 45 24.93 -13.18 19.85
N GLN A 46 23.61 -13.24 19.98
CA GLN A 46 22.94 -14.29 20.72
C GLN A 46 22.89 -15.55 19.85
N VAL A 47 23.69 -16.54 20.23
CA VAL A 47 23.85 -17.80 19.51
C VAL A 47 23.04 -18.86 20.24
N THR A 48 21.80 -19.12 19.79
CA THR A 48 20.94 -20.19 20.34
C THR A 48 21.49 -21.58 19.98
N GLU A 49 22.13 -21.71 18.83
CA GLU A 49 22.87 -22.88 18.35
C GLU A 49 24.18 -22.43 17.72
N ARG A 50 25.30 -23.16 17.93
CA ARG A 50 26.64 -22.75 17.46
C ARG A 50 26.62 -22.29 15.99
N GLY A 51 27.00 -21.03 15.74
CA GLY A 51 27.17 -20.48 14.39
C GLY A 51 25.95 -19.76 13.80
N THR A 52 24.85 -19.62 14.53
CA THR A 52 23.60 -19.04 13.98
C THR A 52 23.70 -17.57 13.57
N PHE A 53 24.41 -16.71 14.29
CA PHE A 53 24.52 -15.28 13.95
C PHE A 53 25.93 -14.76 14.22
N TYR A 54 26.48 -13.98 13.28
CA TYR A 54 27.82 -13.42 13.37
C TYR A 54 27.94 -12.10 12.58
N GLY A 55 29.12 -11.49 12.60
CA GLY A 55 29.37 -10.17 12.02
C GLY A 55 29.44 -9.06 13.09
N PRO A 56 30.00 -7.88 12.75
CA PRO A 56 30.21 -6.78 13.71
C PRO A 56 28.91 -6.22 14.30
N ARG A 57 27.76 -6.48 13.66
CA ARG A 57 26.42 -6.13 14.14
C ARG A 57 25.47 -7.33 14.18
N CYS A 58 25.96 -8.56 14.14
CA CYS A 58 25.14 -9.79 14.10
C CYS A 58 24.21 -9.85 12.87
N GLU A 59 24.65 -9.24 11.78
CA GLU A 59 23.92 -9.10 10.53
C GLU A 59 24.01 -10.36 9.66
N CYS A 60 24.97 -11.25 9.93
CA CYS A 60 25.21 -12.44 9.13
C CYS A 60 24.58 -13.69 9.75
N HIS A 61 24.04 -14.57 8.91
CA HIS A 61 23.84 -15.98 9.22
C HIS A 61 24.01 -16.86 7.99
N ASP A 62 24.30 -18.15 8.19
CA ASP A 62 24.62 -19.12 7.13
C ASP A 62 23.43 -19.54 6.26
N TRP A 63 22.20 -19.09 6.56
CA TRP A 63 20.99 -19.47 5.81
C TRP A 63 20.43 -18.34 4.91
N ILE A 64 21.10 -17.18 4.81
CA ILE A 64 20.62 -16.00 4.03
C ILE A 64 21.15 -16.07 2.58
N CYS A 65 22.04 -17.01 2.27
CA CYS A 65 22.68 -17.02 0.96
C CYS A 65 21.71 -17.29 -0.20
N PRO A 66 22.07 -16.81 -1.41
CA PRO A 66 21.37 -17.12 -2.64
C PRO A 66 21.12 -18.63 -2.79
N THR A 67 19.91 -18.95 -3.23
CA THR A 67 19.47 -20.32 -3.47
C THR A 67 19.28 -20.55 -4.95
N TYR A 68 19.72 -21.71 -5.44
CA TYR A 68 19.43 -22.18 -6.78
C TYR A 68 18.72 -23.53 -6.69
N ASP A 69 17.59 -23.67 -7.39
CA ASP A 69 16.79 -24.92 -7.38
C ASP A 69 16.40 -25.39 -5.96
N GLY A 70 16.11 -24.44 -5.07
CA GLY A 70 15.76 -24.71 -3.67
C GLY A 70 16.96 -25.06 -2.76
N LYS A 71 18.20 -25.00 -3.27
CA LYS A 71 19.42 -25.34 -2.53
C LYS A 71 20.27 -24.11 -2.29
N THR A 72 20.71 -23.91 -1.05
CA THR A 72 21.62 -22.82 -0.70
C THR A 72 22.97 -23.02 -1.40
N CYS A 73 23.43 -22.00 -2.14
CA CYS A 73 24.64 -22.10 -2.96
C CYS A 73 24.65 -23.31 -3.92
N GLY A 74 23.47 -23.75 -4.38
CA GLY A 74 23.33 -24.86 -5.31
C GLY A 74 23.84 -26.21 -4.78
N ASP A 75 24.11 -26.35 -3.47
CA ASP A 75 24.89 -27.44 -2.87
C ASP A 75 26.34 -27.57 -3.42
N HIS A 76 26.85 -26.51 -4.05
CA HIS A 76 28.18 -26.46 -4.71
C HIS A 76 29.04 -25.32 -4.16
N GLY A 77 28.88 -25.00 -2.88
CA GLY A 77 29.67 -23.98 -2.23
C GLY A 77 29.32 -23.80 -0.77
N ILE A 78 30.12 -22.97 -0.10
CA ILE A 78 29.96 -22.64 1.30
C ILE A 78 29.32 -21.24 1.39
N CYS A 79 28.18 -21.14 2.09
CA CYS A 79 27.59 -19.84 2.42
C CYS A 79 28.42 -19.15 3.50
N LYS A 80 28.83 -17.90 3.28
CA LYS A 80 29.33 -17.02 4.35
C LYS A 80 28.72 -15.63 4.22
N CYS A 81 27.99 -15.21 5.26
CA CYS A 81 27.33 -13.91 5.39
C CYS A 81 26.57 -13.49 4.13
N GLY A 82 25.68 -14.35 3.62
CA GLY A 82 24.85 -14.04 2.46
C GLY A 82 25.56 -14.12 1.10
N LYS A 83 26.82 -14.57 1.05
CA LYS A 83 27.55 -14.82 -0.19
C LYS A 83 27.97 -16.28 -0.31
N CYS A 84 27.80 -16.85 -1.50
CA CYS A 84 28.28 -18.18 -1.81
C CYS A 84 29.76 -18.16 -2.23
N PHE A 85 30.53 -19.06 -1.64
CA PHE A 85 31.92 -19.36 -2.01
C PHE A 85 31.92 -20.72 -2.70
N CYS A 86 31.97 -20.71 -4.02
CA CYS A 86 31.78 -21.91 -4.82
C CYS A 86 32.95 -22.88 -4.73
N ASP A 87 32.62 -24.16 -4.85
CA ASP A 87 33.57 -25.25 -4.95
C ASP A 87 34.34 -25.18 -6.28
N GLU A 88 35.43 -25.95 -6.40
CA GLU A 88 36.22 -25.99 -7.63
C GLU A 88 35.36 -26.38 -8.85
N ASN A 89 35.55 -25.67 -9.96
CA ASN A 89 34.77 -25.78 -11.20
C ASN A 89 33.30 -25.34 -11.11
N TRP A 90 32.92 -24.58 -10.08
CA TRP A 90 31.60 -23.96 -9.96
C TRP A 90 31.69 -22.45 -9.84
N PHE A 91 30.74 -21.75 -10.46
CA PHE A 91 30.66 -20.30 -10.43
C PHE A 91 29.22 -19.79 -10.50
N GLY A 92 29.06 -18.47 -10.37
CA GLY A 92 27.77 -17.80 -10.26
C GLY A 92 27.46 -17.39 -8.82
N GLU A 93 26.46 -16.51 -8.67
CA GLU A 93 26.10 -15.96 -7.36
C GLU A 93 25.58 -17.01 -6.36
N SER A 94 24.96 -18.07 -6.89
CA SER A 94 24.45 -19.23 -6.15
C SER A 94 25.23 -20.50 -6.48
N CYS A 95 26.44 -20.41 -7.06
CA CYS A 95 27.23 -21.55 -7.53
C CYS A 95 26.45 -22.48 -8.47
N GLN A 96 25.62 -21.90 -9.33
CA GLN A 96 24.67 -22.62 -10.16
C GLN A 96 25.23 -23.10 -11.52
N TYR A 97 26.44 -22.66 -11.87
CA TYR A 97 27.05 -22.95 -13.17
C TYR A 97 28.34 -23.74 -12.99
N GLN A 98 28.50 -24.77 -13.81
CA GLN A 98 29.72 -25.57 -13.86
C GLN A 98 30.67 -24.99 -14.92
N GLU A 99 31.94 -24.76 -14.57
CA GLU A 99 32.97 -24.23 -15.48
C GLU A 99 33.27 -25.21 -16.62
N GLU A 100 33.50 -26.48 -16.28
CA GLU A 100 33.72 -27.54 -17.25
C GLU A 100 32.45 -28.37 -17.46
N CYS A 101 31.90 -28.32 -18.68
CA CYS A 101 30.69 -29.06 -18.97
C CYS A 101 30.98 -30.52 -19.34
N SER A 102 30.53 -31.44 -18.46
CA SER A 102 30.59 -32.89 -18.69
C SER A 102 29.45 -33.42 -19.59
N LEU A 103 28.45 -32.60 -19.87
CA LEU A 103 27.26 -32.98 -20.63
C LEU A 103 27.44 -32.78 -22.14
N SER A 104 26.79 -33.64 -22.93
CA SER A 104 26.66 -33.41 -24.36
C SER A 104 25.82 -32.16 -24.65
N SER A 105 26.08 -31.47 -25.76
CA SER A 105 25.31 -30.27 -26.17
C SER A 105 23.80 -30.53 -26.23
N LYS A 106 23.39 -31.74 -26.64
CA LYS A 106 21.98 -32.13 -26.70
C LYS A 106 21.38 -32.26 -25.30
N THR A 107 22.03 -33.04 -24.43
CA THR A 107 21.58 -33.26 -23.05
C THR A 107 21.51 -31.96 -22.26
N SER A 108 22.54 -31.11 -22.40
CA SER A 108 22.56 -29.78 -21.79
C SER A 108 21.34 -28.95 -22.24
N LYS A 109 21.08 -28.85 -23.54
CA LYS A 109 19.95 -28.08 -24.06
C LYS A 109 18.59 -28.61 -23.62
N ASP A 110 18.46 -29.93 -23.48
CA ASP A 110 17.20 -30.55 -23.06
C ASP A 110 16.88 -30.24 -21.58
N LEU A 111 17.88 -30.11 -20.70
CA LEU A 111 17.69 -29.70 -19.30
C LEU A 111 17.27 -28.23 -19.13
N CYS A 112 17.69 -27.37 -20.05
CA CYS A 112 17.32 -25.95 -20.10
C CYS A 112 15.97 -25.68 -20.78
N ARG A 113 15.26 -26.73 -21.22
CA ARG A 113 14.02 -26.60 -21.95
C ARG A 113 12.83 -26.56 -21.00
N THR A 114 11.95 -25.58 -21.18
CA THR A 114 10.68 -25.47 -20.44
C THR A 114 9.67 -26.51 -20.91
N ALA A 115 8.56 -26.66 -20.19
CA ALA A 115 7.45 -27.52 -20.58
C ALA A 115 6.86 -27.15 -21.96
N GLN A 116 6.95 -25.88 -22.34
CA GLN A 116 6.52 -25.33 -23.63
C GLN A 116 7.55 -25.57 -24.75
N GLY A 117 8.68 -26.21 -24.45
CA GLY A 117 9.71 -26.53 -25.43
C GLY A 117 10.70 -25.39 -25.71
N VAL A 118 10.62 -24.28 -24.98
CA VAL A 118 11.47 -23.10 -25.15
C VAL A 118 12.72 -23.25 -24.29
N VAL A 119 13.90 -22.93 -24.83
CA VAL A 119 15.15 -23.00 -24.07
C VAL A 119 15.38 -21.67 -23.36
N CYS A 120 15.52 -21.69 -22.03
CA CYS A 120 15.78 -20.51 -21.19
C CYS A 120 14.85 -19.32 -21.48
N SER A 121 13.57 -19.61 -21.76
CA SER A 121 12.53 -18.62 -22.08
C SER A 121 12.91 -17.59 -23.16
N ASN A 122 13.89 -17.91 -24.01
CA ASN A 122 14.54 -16.96 -24.95
C ASN A 122 15.19 -15.72 -24.29
N ALA A 123 15.31 -15.71 -22.96
CA ALA A 123 15.86 -14.61 -22.17
C ALA A 123 17.25 -14.95 -21.59
N GLY A 124 17.87 -16.01 -22.08
CA GLY A 124 19.18 -16.46 -21.62
C GLY A 124 19.82 -17.49 -22.54
N THR A 125 21.04 -17.89 -22.20
CA THR A 125 21.79 -18.94 -22.89
C THR A 125 21.88 -20.18 -22.01
N CYS A 126 21.78 -21.36 -22.61
CA CYS A 126 21.92 -22.62 -21.86
C CYS A 126 23.39 -23.00 -21.72
N HIS A 127 23.86 -23.14 -20.48
CA HIS A 127 25.19 -23.61 -20.14
C HIS A 127 25.10 -24.83 -19.23
N CYS A 128 25.53 -25.98 -19.73
CA CYS A 128 25.59 -27.25 -19.01
C CYS A 128 24.32 -27.63 -18.22
N GLY A 129 23.15 -27.40 -18.81
CA GLY A 129 21.85 -27.72 -18.21
C GLY A 129 21.28 -26.64 -17.28
N SER A 130 22.01 -25.53 -17.09
CA SER A 130 21.55 -24.35 -16.37
C SER A 130 21.38 -23.16 -17.32
N CYS A 131 20.34 -22.34 -17.12
CA CYS A 131 20.13 -21.13 -17.91
C CYS A 131 20.89 -19.94 -17.33
N MET A 132 21.74 -19.33 -18.14
CA MET A 132 22.40 -18.06 -17.88
C MET A 132 21.54 -16.92 -18.43
N CYS A 133 20.83 -16.22 -17.56
CA CYS A 133 19.93 -15.15 -17.96
C CYS A 133 20.68 -13.91 -18.46
N HIS A 134 20.16 -13.31 -19.53
CA HIS A 134 20.76 -12.15 -20.17
C HIS A 134 20.39 -10.89 -19.40
N ASN A 135 21.38 -10.19 -18.85
CA ASN A 135 21.19 -8.97 -18.08
C ASN A 135 22.15 -7.88 -18.61
N PRO A 136 21.81 -7.22 -19.73
CA PRO A 136 22.72 -6.31 -20.44
C PRO A 136 23.11 -5.08 -19.61
N ASP A 137 22.20 -4.60 -18.77
CA ASP A 137 22.42 -3.42 -17.91
C ASP A 137 23.03 -3.75 -16.55
N GLY A 138 23.35 -5.02 -16.28
CA GLY A 138 23.90 -5.48 -15.00
C GLY A 138 22.95 -5.37 -13.79
N LYS A 139 21.70 -4.93 -14.01
CA LYS A 139 20.67 -4.78 -12.97
C LYS A 139 19.99 -6.09 -12.54
N SER A 140 20.39 -7.24 -13.12
CA SER A 140 19.86 -8.57 -12.81
C SER A 140 18.32 -8.66 -12.75
N LEU A 141 17.64 -8.05 -13.72
CA LEU A 141 16.17 -8.03 -13.79
C LEU A 141 15.59 -9.35 -14.31
N ILE A 142 16.35 -10.11 -15.10
CA ILE A 142 15.90 -11.41 -15.59
C ILE A 142 16.45 -12.52 -14.70
N SER A 143 15.53 -13.27 -14.10
CA SER A 143 15.82 -14.31 -13.11
C SER A 143 14.96 -15.58 -13.32
N GLY A 144 15.16 -16.60 -12.48
CA GLY A 144 14.46 -17.88 -12.56
C GLY A 144 15.30 -19.01 -13.16
N ARG A 145 14.83 -20.26 -13.00
CA ARG A 145 15.57 -21.45 -13.44
C ARG A 145 15.73 -21.50 -14.95
N TYR A 146 14.71 -20.99 -15.65
CA TYR A 146 14.61 -20.92 -17.09
C TYR A 146 14.56 -19.46 -17.59
N CYS A 147 15.01 -18.50 -16.79
CA CYS A 147 14.95 -17.06 -17.11
C CYS A 147 13.52 -16.57 -17.41
N GLU A 148 12.54 -17.13 -16.70
CA GLU A 148 11.12 -16.90 -16.90
C GLU A 148 10.59 -15.67 -16.16
N CYS A 149 11.36 -15.13 -15.22
CA CYS A 149 10.97 -13.95 -14.44
C CYS A 149 11.66 -12.71 -14.98
N ASP A 150 10.86 -11.71 -15.28
CA ASP A 150 11.31 -10.38 -15.70
C ASP A 150 10.84 -9.36 -14.66
N ASP A 151 11.80 -8.82 -13.91
CA ASP A 151 11.58 -7.85 -12.83
C ASP A 151 11.65 -6.40 -13.33
N SER A 152 11.70 -6.17 -14.66
CA SER A 152 11.67 -4.82 -15.24
C SER A 152 10.41 -4.04 -14.86
N GLU A 153 9.27 -4.70 -14.67
CA GLU A 153 8.01 -4.08 -14.22
C GLU A 153 8.12 -3.46 -12.82
N CYS A 154 9.00 -4.01 -11.97
CA CYS A 154 9.27 -3.47 -10.63
C CYS A 154 10.20 -2.26 -10.66
N LEU A 155 10.87 -1.99 -11.78
CA LEU A 155 11.74 -0.83 -11.91
C LEU A 155 10.86 0.42 -12.01
N ASP A 156 11.23 1.42 -11.23
CA ASP A 156 10.71 2.75 -11.36
C ASP A 156 11.59 3.54 -12.34
N GLU A 157 11.02 4.02 -13.45
CA GLU A 157 11.80 4.67 -14.52
C GLU A 157 12.35 6.03 -14.09
N ASP A 158 11.65 6.72 -13.18
CA ASP A 158 11.99 8.07 -12.74
C ASP A 158 13.15 8.07 -11.72
N SER A 159 13.10 7.18 -10.73
CA SER A 159 14.12 7.00 -9.70
C SER A 159 15.23 6.03 -10.12
N GLY A 160 14.93 5.10 -11.04
CA GLY A 160 15.82 4.02 -11.43
C GLY A 160 15.93 2.90 -10.36
N GLU A 161 15.10 2.94 -9.32
CA GLU A 161 15.11 1.98 -8.21
C GLU A 161 14.08 0.86 -8.40
N VAL A 162 14.41 -0.35 -7.93
CA VAL A 162 13.48 -1.48 -7.95
C VAL A 162 12.58 -1.39 -6.72
N CYS A 163 11.26 -1.44 -6.91
CA CYS A 163 10.27 -1.29 -5.85
C CYS A 163 10.50 -0.03 -5.00
N GLY A 164 10.79 1.09 -5.66
CA GLY A 164 11.03 2.39 -5.01
C GLY A 164 12.15 2.38 -3.97
N GLY A 165 13.07 1.40 -4.03
CA GLY A 165 14.12 1.21 -3.01
C GLY A 165 13.61 0.68 -1.66
N HIS A 166 12.32 0.36 -1.57
CA HIS A 166 11.64 0.03 -0.32
C HIS A 166 11.01 -1.36 -0.32
N GLY A 167 11.29 -2.18 -1.32
CA GLY A 167 10.80 -3.55 -1.42
C GLY A 167 11.77 -4.50 -2.10
N LYS A 168 11.36 -5.76 -2.18
CA LYS A 168 12.00 -6.76 -3.02
C LYS A 168 11.07 -7.12 -4.16
N CYS A 169 11.57 -7.10 -5.38
CA CYS A 169 10.83 -7.63 -6.52
C CYS A 169 10.96 -9.15 -6.56
N TYR A 170 9.86 -9.83 -6.83
CA TYR A 170 9.81 -11.25 -7.11
C TYR A 170 8.93 -11.49 -8.33
N CYS A 171 9.55 -11.74 -9.48
CA CYS A 171 8.88 -12.07 -10.73
C CYS A 171 7.80 -11.03 -11.10
N GLY A 172 8.20 -9.75 -11.15
CA GLY A 172 7.34 -8.63 -11.50
C GLY A 172 6.40 -8.13 -10.38
N ASN A 173 6.51 -8.64 -9.16
CA ASN A 173 5.69 -8.18 -8.02
C ASN A 173 6.56 -7.64 -6.88
N CYS A 174 6.26 -6.43 -6.40
CA CYS A 174 6.96 -5.85 -5.26
C CYS A 174 6.40 -6.32 -3.93
N TYR A 175 7.31 -6.75 -3.06
CA TYR A 175 7.03 -7.10 -1.68
C TYR A 175 7.66 -6.02 -0.80
N CYS A 176 6.81 -5.12 -0.32
CA CYS A 176 7.24 -3.92 0.39
C CYS A 176 7.77 -4.21 1.79
N SER A 177 8.72 -3.38 2.19
CA SER A 177 9.20 -3.31 3.58
C SER A 177 8.09 -2.80 4.50
N ALA A 178 8.23 -3.04 5.80
CA ALA A 178 7.25 -2.59 6.77
C ALA A 178 7.04 -1.06 6.69
N GLY A 179 5.77 -0.62 6.60
CA GLY A 179 5.39 0.78 6.47
C GLY A 179 5.41 1.32 5.04
N TRP A 180 5.77 0.50 4.04
CA TRP A 180 5.71 0.86 2.62
C TRP A 180 4.60 0.10 1.90
N HIS A 181 3.95 0.80 0.96
CA HIS A 181 2.73 0.39 0.28
C HIS A 181 2.74 0.87 -1.16
N GLY A 182 1.79 0.36 -1.96
CA GLY A 182 1.74 0.59 -3.40
C GLY A 182 2.28 -0.61 -4.17
N ASP A 183 2.00 -0.63 -5.47
CA ASP A 183 2.42 -1.73 -6.35
C ASP A 183 3.94 -1.71 -6.58
N LYS A 184 4.59 -0.56 -6.38
CA LYS A 184 6.04 -0.37 -6.45
C LYS A 184 6.62 0.12 -5.12
N CYS A 185 5.90 -0.01 -4.01
CA CYS A 185 6.33 0.42 -2.67
C CYS A 185 6.68 1.91 -2.55
N GLU A 186 5.98 2.75 -3.30
CA GLU A 186 6.22 4.19 -3.42
C GLU A 186 5.57 5.01 -2.29
N PHE A 187 4.66 4.42 -1.50
CA PHE A 187 3.93 5.12 -0.44
C PHE A 187 4.36 4.69 0.95
N GLN A 188 4.79 5.64 1.77
CA GLN A 188 5.02 5.41 3.20
C GLN A 188 3.72 5.67 3.98
N CYS A 189 3.20 4.65 4.67
CA CYS A 189 1.99 4.77 5.48
C CYS A 189 2.25 4.35 6.93
N ASP A 190 1.64 5.09 7.87
CA ASP A 190 1.66 4.77 9.30
C ASP A 190 0.64 3.67 9.68
N ILE A 191 -0.15 3.20 8.72
CA ILE A 191 -1.21 2.21 8.91
C ILE A 191 -0.94 0.94 8.11
N SER A 192 -1.43 -0.19 8.60
CA SER A 192 -1.19 -1.50 7.95
C SER A 192 -1.92 -1.65 6.59
N PRO A 193 -1.49 -2.57 5.71
CA PRO A 193 -2.14 -2.78 4.41
C PRO A 193 -3.61 -3.18 4.52
N TRP A 194 -3.94 -4.01 5.50
CA TRP A 194 -5.32 -4.39 5.81
C TRP A 194 -6.16 -3.17 6.20
N GLU A 195 -5.60 -2.27 7.03
CA GLU A 195 -6.32 -1.12 7.51
C GLU A 195 -6.54 -0.08 6.40
N SER A 196 -5.52 0.16 5.57
CA SER A 196 -5.61 0.98 4.37
C SER A 196 -6.74 0.48 3.46
N LYS A 197 -6.71 -0.82 3.10
CA LYS A 197 -7.76 -1.44 2.29
C LYS A 197 -9.14 -1.28 2.91
N ARG A 198 -9.27 -1.50 4.22
CA ARG A 198 -10.56 -1.39 4.94
C ARG A 198 -11.14 0.01 4.86
N ARG A 199 -10.34 1.07 5.02
CA ARG A 199 -10.84 2.46 4.96
C ARG A 199 -11.31 2.87 3.57
N CYS A 200 -10.66 2.35 2.53
CA CYS A 200 -11.05 2.59 1.14
C CYS A 200 -12.17 1.67 0.62
N THR A 201 -12.63 0.69 1.41
CA THR A 201 -13.66 -0.25 0.95
C THR A 201 -15.04 0.38 1.13
N SER A 202 -15.74 0.62 0.04
CA SER A 202 -17.11 1.12 0.01
C SER A 202 -18.11 0.08 0.54
N PRO A 203 -19.35 0.48 0.89
CA PRO A 203 -20.35 -0.44 1.43
C PRO A 203 -20.73 -1.61 0.51
N ASP A 204 -20.54 -1.46 -0.80
CA ASP A 204 -20.72 -2.50 -1.81
C ASP A 204 -19.48 -3.41 -1.99
N GLY A 205 -18.45 -3.21 -1.16
CA GLY A 205 -17.26 -4.07 -1.09
C GLY A 205 -16.16 -3.74 -2.11
N LYS A 206 -16.28 -2.62 -2.84
CA LYS A 206 -15.30 -2.18 -3.83
C LYS A 206 -14.26 -1.26 -3.21
N ILE A 207 -13.05 -1.23 -3.76
CA ILE A 207 -12.03 -0.27 -3.32
C ILE A 207 -12.27 1.03 -4.09
N CYS A 208 -12.50 2.13 -3.38
CA CYS A 208 -12.78 3.44 -3.96
C CYS A 208 -13.84 3.39 -5.08
N SER A 209 -14.89 2.56 -4.91
CA SER A 209 -15.95 2.34 -5.90
C SER A 209 -15.46 1.95 -7.31
N ASN A 210 -14.22 1.47 -7.46
CA ASN A 210 -13.50 1.30 -8.74
C ASN A 210 -13.36 2.60 -9.55
N ARG A 211 -13.44 3.76 -8.90
CA ARG A 211 -13.37 5.10 -9.50
C ARG A 211 -12.26 5.95 -8.88
N GLY A 212 -11.32 5.31 -8.20
CA GLY A 212 -10.16 5.96 -7.60
C GLY A 212 -9.12 4.96 -7.16
N THR A 213 -7.98 5.49 -6.72
CA THR A 213 -6.87 4.71 -6.18
C THR A 213 -6.82 4.88 -4.67
N CYS A 214 -6.68 3.78 -3.93
CA CYS A 214 -6.55 3.82 -2.47
C CYS A 214 -5.09 4.01 -2.06
N VAL A 215 -4.78 5.10 -1.37
CA VAL A 215 -3.44 5.41 -0.84
C VAL A 215 -3.54 5.67 0.65
N CYS A 216 -2.83 4.89 1.47
CA CYS A 216 -2.82 5.03 2.94
C CYS A 216 -4.21 5.16 3.60
N GLY A 217 -5.22 4.48 3.05
CA GLY A 217 -6.60 4.50 3.57
C GLY A 217 -7.44 5.69 3.12
N GLU A 218 -6.97 6.45 2.14
CA GLU A 218 -7.68 7.56 1.51
C GLU A 218 -7.83 7.28 0.01
N CYS A 219 -9.01 7.58 -0.54
CA CYS A 219 -9.27 7.39 -1.96
C CYS A 219 -8.93 8.67 -2.74
N THR A 220 -8.00 8.55 -3.70
CA THR A 220 -7.77 9.56 -4.73
C THR A 220 -8.68 9.25 -5.92
N CYS A 221 -9.77 10.01 -6.06
CA CYS A 221 -10.74 9.80 -7.14
C CYS A 221 -10.18 10.23 -8.50
N TYR A 222 -10.57 9.52 -9.56
CA TYR A 222 -10.17 9.85 -10.92
C TYR A 222 -10.98 11.03 -11.45
N ASP A 223 -10.34 11.95 -12.16
CA ASP A 223 -10.99 13.13 -12.77
C ASP A 223 -11.84 12.80 -14.00
N VAL A 224 -11.69 11.59 -14.56
CA VAL A 224 -12.31 11.19 -15.83
C VAL A 224 -12.94 9.80 -15.65
N ASP A 225 -14.25 9.71 -15.91
CA ASP A 225 -14.93 8.41 -15.98
C ASP A 225 -14.48 7.66 -17.25
N PRO A 226 -14.44 6.31 -17.26
CA PRO A 226 -14.13 5.50 -18.45
C PRO A 226 -14.94 5.82 -19.73
N SER A 227 -16.04 6.57 -19.64
CA SER A 227 -16.77 7.11 -20.80
C SER A 227 -16.12 8.33 -21.47
N GLY A 228 -15.07 8.91 -20.88
CA GLY A 228 -14.36 10.08 -21.41
C GLY A 228 -15.06 11.42 -21.16
N ASP A 229 -16.11 11.42 -20.34
CA ASP A 229 -16.82 12.63 -19.92
C ASP A 229 -16.27 13.09 -18.56
N TRP A 230 -16.01 14.39 -18.42
CA TRP A 230 -15.52 14.98 -17.18
C TRP A 230 -16.62 14.94 -16.12
N GLY A 231 -16.30 14.45 -14.94
CA GLY A 231 -17.21 14.49 -13.80
C GLY A 231 -16.41 14.63 -12.52
N ASP A 232 -16.86 15.52 -11.63
CA ASP A 232 -16.28 15.70 -10.30
C ASP A 232 -16.58 14.44 -9.46
N ILE A 233 -15.81 13.36 -9.64
CA ILE A 233 -15.96 12.14 -8.83
C ILE A 233 -15.41 12.45 -7.44
N HIS A 234 -16.25 12.24 -6.42
CA HIS A 234 -15.90 12.60 -5.05
C HIS A 234 -16.54 11.64 -4.03
N GLY A 235 -16.29 11.89 -2.74
CA GLY A 235 -16.72 11.03 -1.63
C GLY A 235 -15.54 10.29 -1.01
N GLU A 236 -15.74 9.75 0.20
CA GLU A 236 -14.67 9.06 0.93
C GLU A 236 -14.17 7.81 0.20
N THR A 237 -15.06 7.20 -0.61
CA THR A 237 -14.77 6.01 -1.41
C THR A 237 -15.09 6.23 -2.89
N CYS A 238 -15.03 7.47 -3.38
CA CYS A 238 -15.34 7.85 -4.77
C CYS A 238 -16.71 7.33 -5.25
N GLU A 239 -17.69 7.33 -4.34
CA GLU A 239 -19.03 6.81 -4.58
C GLU A 239 -19.97 7.82 -5.27
N CYS A 240 -19.55 9.07 -5.42
CA CYS A 240 -20.38 10.17 -5.90
C CYS A 240 -19.86 10.78 -7.20
N ASP A 241 -20.78 11.31 -8.01
CA ASP A 241 -20.52 12.13 -9.21
C ASP A 241 -21.69 13.12 -9.43
N GLU A 242 -21.55 14.07 -10.37
CA GLU A 242 -22.59 15.07 -10.69
C GLU A 242 -23.94 14.43 -11.10
N ARG A 243 -23.91 13.26 -11.74
CA ARG A 243 -25.11 12.52 -12.17
C ARG A 243 -25.86 11.89 -11.00
N SER A 244 -25.19 11.68 -9.86
CA SER A 244 -25.81 11.22 -8.63
C SER A 244 -26.81 12.26 -8.07
N CYS A 245 -26.71 13.52 -8.50
CA CYS A 245 -27.60 14.62 -8.10
C CYS A 245 -28.86 14.77 -8.97
N HIS A 246 -29.02 13.96 -10.01
CA HIS A 246 -30.18 14.04 -10.92
C HIS A 246 -31.53 13.85 -10.19
N VAL A 247 -31.55 13.07 -9.10
CA VAL A 247 -32.75 12.87 -8.27
C VAL A 247 -33.14 14.12 -7.47
N MET A 248 -32.16 15.01 -7.23
CA MET A 248 -32.32 16.27 -6.49
C MET A 248 -32.56 17.48 -7.39
N TYR A 249 -32.55 17.28 -8.72
CA TYR A 249 -33.03 18.28 -9.66
C TYR A 249 -34.51 18.60 -9.39
N ASP A 250 -34.82 19.88 -9.24
CA ASP A 250 -36.17 20.37 -9.12
C ASP A 250 -36.59 21.05 -10.43
N ARG A 251 -37.58 20.45 -11.09
CA ARG A 251 -38.12 20.93 -12.36
C ARG A 251 -38.79 22.31 -12.23
N TYR A 252 -39.24 22.68 -11.03
CA TYR A 252 -39.93 23.94 -10.81
C TYR A 252 -38.97 25.12 -10.67
N SER A 253 -37.79 24.91 -10.09
CA SER A 253 -36.75 25.94 -9.96
C SER A 253 -35.71 25.89 -11.09
N ASP A 254 -35.70 24.82 -11.89
CA ASP A 254 -34.66 24.52 -12.89
C ASP A 254 -33.23 24.49 -12.28
N ASP A 255 -33.13 24.01 -11.04
CA ASP A 255 -31.90 24.02 -10.24
C ASP A 255 -31.78 22.73 -9.41
N PHE A 256 -30.54 22.34 -9.09
CA PHE A 256 -30.29 21.30 -8.09
C PHE A 256 -30.53 21.85 -6.70
N CYS A 257 -31.14 21.04 -5.82
CA CYS A 257 -31.44 21.46 -4.44
C CYS A 257 -32.23 22.78 -4.38
N SER A 258 -33.12 22.98 -5.36
CA SER A 258 -33.95 24.17 -5.53
C SER A 258 -33.17 25.50 -5.46
N GLY A 259 -31.86 25.51 -5.76
CA GLY A 259 -30.95 26.67 -5.66
C GLY A 259 -30.53 27.03 -4.22
N HIS A 260 -31.07 26.32 -3.23
CA HIS A 260 -30.94 26.59 -1.80
C HIS A 260 -30.07 25.59 -1.05
N GLY A 261 -29.32 24.76 -1.76
CA GLY A 261 -28.38 23.83 -1.17
C GLY A 261 -27.26 23.48 -2.12
N GLN A 262 -26.29 22.73 -1.60
CA GLN A 262 -25.27 22.08 -2.40
C GLN A 262 -25.55 20.58 -2.42
N CYS A 263 -25.49 19.96 -3.59
CA CYS A 263 -25.71 18.53 -3.70
C CYS A 263 -24.41 17.78 -3.37
N ASN A 264 -24.51 16.82 -2.45
CA ASN A 264 -23.47 15.91 -2.04
C ASN A 264 -24.01 14.48 -2.13
N CYS A 265 -23.57 13.72 -3.13
CA CYS A 265 -23.91 12.31 -3.29
C CYS A 265 -25.42 12.02 -3.37
N GLY A 266 -26.16 12.80 -4.16
CA GLY A 266 -27.61 12.63 -4.29
C GLY A 266 -28.39 13.06 -3.05
N ARG A 267 -27.79 13.84 -2.15
CA ARG A 267 -28.45 14.52 -1.03
C ARG A 267 -28.15 16.01 -1.06
N CYS A 268 -29.11 16.84 -0.69
CA CYS A 268 -28.88 18.27 -0.56
C CYS A 268 -28.47 18.66 0.86
N ASP A 269 -27.37 19.40 0.97
CA ASP A 269 -27.01 20.15 2.16
C ASP A 269 -27.55 21.57 2.03
N CYS A 270 -28.60 21.85 2.80
CA CYS A 270 -29.34 23.10 2.68
C CYS A 270 -28.59 24.27 3.31
N LYS A 271 -28.62 25.41 2.62
CA LYS A 271 -28.17 26.70 3.14
C LYS A 271 -29.02 27.09 4.36
N GLU A 272 -28.47 27.93 5.23
CA GLU A 272 -29.16 28.40 6.43
C GLU A 272 -30.54 28.99 6.07
N GLY A 273 -31.57 28.58 6.82
CA GLY A 273 -32.95 28.99 6.56
C GLY A 273 -33.72 28.09 5.59
N TRP A 274 -33.14 27.00 5.07
CA TRP A 274 -33.80 26.06 4.16
C TRP A 274 -33.74 24.60 4.66
N ALA A 275 -34.73 23.81 4.27
CA ALA A 275 -34.95 22.43 4.67
C ALA A 275 -35.72 21.65 3.59
N GLY A 276 -35.87 20.35 3.79
CA GLY A 276 -36.43 19.44 2.79
C GLY A 276 -35.36 18.58 2.12
N LYS A 277 -35.77 17.49 1.48
CA LYS A 277 -34.82 16.60 0.78
C LYS A 277 -34.13 17.31 -0.39
N LYS A 278 -34.81 18.30 -0.99
CA LYS A 278 -34.32 19.14 -2.07
C LYS A 278 -34.04 20.57 -1.64
N CYS A 279 -34.05 20.89 -0.34
CA CYS A 279 -33.96 22.28 0.15
C CYS A 279 -35.04 23.22 -0.42
N ASP A 280 -36.20 22.66 -0.73
CA ASP A 280 -37.37 23.30 -1.33
C ASP A 280 -38.24 24.04 -0.30
N HIS A 281 -37.86 24.03 0.98
CA HIS A 281 -38.70 24.56 2.05
C HIS A 281 -37.96 25.55 2.97
N PRO A 282 -38.48 26.77 3.16
CA PRO A 282 -37.89 27.71 4.11
C PRO A 282 -38.19 27.29 5.55
N LEU A 283 -37.22 27.43 6.46
CA LEU A 283 -37.35 27.12 7.89
C LEU A 283 -38.23 28.13 8.64
N SER A 284 -38.41 29.34 8.08
CA SER A 284 -39.25 30.38 8.64
C SER A 284 -40.32 30.85 7.65
N CYS A 285 -41.50 31.14 8.17
CA CYS A 285 -42.62 31.70 7.43
C CYS A 285 -42.62 33.23 7.50
N SER A 286 -42.77 33.88 6.35
CA SER A 286 -43.14 35.31 6.27
C SER A 286 -44.66 35.54 6.37
N LEU A 287 -45.46 34.48 6.44
CA LEU A 287 -46.92 34.53 6.51
C LEU A 287 -47.42 34.51 7.97
N SER A 288 -48.53 35.21 8.24
CA SER A 288 -49.24 35.09 9.51
C SER A 288 -49.95 33.73 9.63
N VAL A 289 -50.19 33.28 10.87
CA VAL A 289 -50.91 32.03 11.20
C VAL A 289 -52.25 31.92 10.45
N GLU A 290 -52.99 33.03 10.33
CA GLU A 290 -54.28 33.03 9.65
C GLU A 290 -54.16 32.96 8.12
N ALA A 291 -53.07 33.51 7.56
CA ALA A 291 -52.80 33.47 6.14
C ALA A 291 -52.28 32.09 5.70
N SER A 292 -51.49 31.41 6.53
CA SER A 292 -51.02 30.04 6.28
C SER A 292 -52.19 29.06 6.25
N GLN A 293 -53.10 29.13 7.23
CA GLN A 293 -54.28 28.25 7.30
C GLN A 293 -55.23 28.39 6.10
N LYS A 294 -55.37 29.60 5.54
CA LYS A 294 -56.21 29.80 4.35
C LYS A 294 -55.62 29.19 3.09
N ARG A 295 -54.29 29.15 2.98
CA ARG A 295 -53.55 28.63 1.81
C ARG A 295 -53.31 27.12 1.91
N CYS A 296 -53.29 26.55 3.12
CA CYS A 296 -53.29 25.11 3.34
C CYS A 296 -54.60 24.46 2.90
N ARG A 297 -54.70 24.04 1.63
CA ARG A 297 -55.81 23.25 1.11
C ARG A 297 -55.28 22.06 0.34
N GLY A 298 -55.48 20.86 0.89
CA GLY A 298 -55.19 19.58 0.25
C GLY A 298 -56.16 18.50 0.75
N THR A 299 -56.48 17.52 -0.08
CA THR A 299 -57.50 16.48 0.19
C THR A 299 -56.92 15.10 0.52
N SER A 300 -55.61 14.96 0.71
CA SER A 300 -55.01 13.66 1.00
C SER A 300 -54.76 13.44 2.49
N SER A 301 -54.93 12.21 2.97
CA SER A 301 -54.74 11.82 4.38
C SER A 301 -53.28 11.82 4.85
N LEU A 302 -52.35 12.31 4.02
CA LEU A 302 -50.93 12.55 4.35
C LEU A 302 -50.62 14.05 4.56
N TYR A 303 -51.56 14.95 4.27
CA TYR A 303 -51.37 16.40 4.25
C TYR A 303 -52.20 17.05 5.37
N SER A 304 -51.68 17.08 6.58
CA SER A 304 -52.45 17.62 7.70
C SER A 304 -51.75 18.67 8.57
N ASN A 305 -50.56 19.20 8.26
CA ASN A 305 -49.98 20.29 9.06
C ASN A 305 -48.94 21.14 8.28
N CYS A 306 -49.37 22.21 7.61
CA CYS A 306 -48.46 23.30 7.21
C CYS A 306 -48.85 24.59 7.95
N ASP A 307 -48.76 24.56 9.28
CA ASP A 307 -49.06 25.73 10.12
C ASP A 307 -47.78 26.51 10.44
N CYS A 308 -47.79 27.80 10.11
CA CYS A 308 -46.82 28.75 10.67
C CYS A 308 -47.25 29.03 12.12
N ASN A 309 -46.35 28.84 13.07
CA ASN A 309 -46.62 29.08 14.48
C ASN A 309 -46.50 30.59 14.82
N LYS A 310 -46.91 30.96 16.05
CA LYS A 310 -46.83 32.36 16.52
C LYS A 310 -45.42 32.96 16.56
N THR A 311 -44.37 32.13 16.49
CA THR A 311 -42.97 32.57 16.46
C THR A 311 -42.39 32.64 15.04
N GLY A 312 -43.20 32.44 13.99
CA GLY A 312 -42.76 32.51 12.60
C GLY A 312 -42.09 31.24 12.07
N ASN A 313 -42.17 30.12 12.78
CA ASN A 313 -41.60 28.84 12.38
C ASN A 313 -42.68 27.88 11.88
N LEU A 314 -42.37 27.05 10.88
CA LEU A 314 -43.26 25.99 10.41
C LEU A 314 -43.29 24.83 11.42
N THR A 315 -44.49 24.33 11.75
CA THR A 315 -44.66 23.14 12.58
C THR A 315 -45.44 22.05 11.84
N GLY A 316 -44.82 20.88 11.59
CA GLY A 316 -45.45 19.73 10.93
C GLY A 316 -44.52 18.97 9.97
N ASN A 317 -44.98 17.81 9.44
CA ASN A 317 -44.30 17.11 8.33
C ASN A 317 -44.75 17.73 6.99
N LEU A 318 -43.77 18.11 6.19
CA LEU A 318 -43.88 19.04 5.06
C LEU A 318 -44.68 18.51 3.89
N ILE A 319 -45.87 19.08 3.58
CA ILE A 319 -46.40 19.02 2.22
C ILE A 319 -47.26 20.26 1.83
N TYR A 320 -46.65 21.15 1.03
CA TYR A 320 -47.17 22.10 0.00
C TYR A 320 -47.88 23.41 0.41
N LEU A 321 -47.22 24.51 0.06
CA LEU A 321 -47.83 25.68 -0.58
C LEU A 321 -47.15 25.86 -1.94
N THR A 322 -47.62 25.19 -2.98
CA THR A 322 -47.26 25.56 -4.36
C THR A 322 -47.87 26.92 -4.65
N SER A 323 -47.03 27.91 -4.91
CA SER A 323 -47.42 29.17 -5.53
C SER A 323 -48.02 28.88 -6.90
N SER A 324 -49.32 29.13 -7.05
CA SER A 324 -49.95 29.45 -8.34
C SER A 324 -49.56 30.86 -8.77
#